data_AF-A0A8J7CYK9-F1
#
_entry.id   AF-A0A8J7CYK9-F1
#
_cell.length_a   1.000
_cell.length_b   1.000
_cell.length_c   1.000
_cell.angle_alpha   90.00
_cell.angle_beta   90.00
_cell.angle_gamma   90.00
#
_symmetry.space_group_name_H-M   'P 1'
#
loop_
_entity.id
_entity.type
_entity.pdbx_description
1 polymer ?
#
loop_
_entity_poly.entity_id
_entity_poly.type
_entity_poly.pdbx_seq_one_letter_code
_entity_poly.pdbx_strand_id
1 'polypeptide(L)'
;MKIKRALISVSNKLDVVDFAKKLSKCGVEIISTGGTGKAIRAAGVPVTYVSDLTGFPEIMNGRVKTLNPKIHGGILAVRDNPEHIQQMKENDIEPIDLVVVNLYPFKKTIRKPNVTLEDAIENIDIGGPAMIRAAAKNFKYVTVVTNPEHYDEIAALIKEHGEVPLDVRKQLAAEAFAHTADYDAAITKYLSEV
;
A
#
# COMPACT_ATOMS: atom_id res chain seq x y z
N MET A 1 -1.32 18.26 -3.44
CA MET A 1 -2.42 17.52 -4.09
C MET A 1 -3.33 16.95 -3.03
N LYS A 2 -4.66 17.06 -3.18
CA LYS A 2 -5.57 16.57 -2.15
C LYS A 2 -5.58 15.04 -2.11
N ILE A 3 -5.54 14.47 -0.91
CA ILE A 3 -5.75 13.05 -0.67
C ILE A 3 -7.26 12.79 -0.67
N LYS A 4 -7.73 12.02 -1.65
CA LYS A 4 -9.13 11.61 -1.78
C LYS A 4 -9.30 10.11 -1.63
N ARG A 5 -8.32 9.32 -2.07
CA ARG A 5 -8.35 7.85 -2.04
C ARG A 5 -7.08 7.28 -1.42
N ALA A 6 -7.26 6.41 -0.43
CA ALA A 6 -6.17 5.72 0.25
C ALA A 6 -6.28 4.20 0.07
N LEU A 7 -5.25 3.59 -0.52
CA LEU A 7 -5.10 2.14 -0.58
C LEU A 7 -4.31 1.66 0.64
N ILE A 8 -4.97 0.88 1.51
CA ILE A 8 -4.38 0.38 2.76
C ILE A 8 -4.30 -1.15 2.72
N SER A 9 -3.09 -1.69 2.75
CA SER A 9 -2.83 -3.14 2.78
C SER A 9 -1.64 -3.44 3.68
N VAL A 10 -1.91 -3.77 4.95
CA VAL A 10 -0.87 -3.96 5.95
C VAL A 10 -0.87 -5.37 6.55
N SER A 11 0.30 -5.92 6.77
CA SER A 11 0.48 -7.16 7.52
C SER A 11 0.40 -6.89 9.03
N ASN A 12 1.16 -5.90 9.51
CA ASN A 12 1.07 -5.36 10.86
C ASN A 12 -0.10 -4.37 10.94
N LYS A 13 -1.09 -4.70 11.77
CA LYS A 13 -2.34 -3.93 11.94
C LYS A 13 -2.26 -2.92 13.09
N LEU A 14 -1.08 -2.70 13.67
CA LEU A 14 -0.86 -1.69 14.68
C LEU A 14 -1.36 -0.34 14.17
N ASP A 15 -2.25 0.30 14.94
CA ASP A 15 -2.85 1.62 14.74
C ASP A 15 -3.54 1.90 13.39
N VAL A 16 -3.60 0.91 12.49
CA VAL A 16 -4.16 1.08 11.15
C VAL A 16 -5.65 1.43 11.18
N VAL A 17 -6.38 0.91 12.16
CA VAL A 17 -7.81 1.17 12.33
C VAL A 17 -8.04 2.63 12.72
N ASP A 18 -7.26 3.15 13.66
CA ASP A 18 -7.40 4.53 14.11
C ASP A 18 -6.90 5.51 13.05
N PHE A 19 -5.84 5.15 12.31
CA PHE A 19 -5.41 5.88 11.13
C PHE A 19 -6.51 5.93 10.07
N ALA A 20 -7.13 4.80 9.72
CA ALA A 20 -8.23 4.76 8.75
C ALA A 20 -9.45 5.57 9.20
N LYS A 21 -9.79 5.59 10.49
CA LYS A 21 -10.85 6.47 11.03
C LYS A 21 -10.51 7.95 10.85
N LYS A 22 -9.26 8.36 11.14
CA LYS A 22 -8.81 9.75 10.95
C LYS A 22 -8.92 10.17 9.48
N LEU A 23 -8.48 9.32 8.56
CA LEU A 23 -8.61 9.54 7.11
C LEU A 23 -10.08 9.63 6.67
N SER A 24 -10.92 8.69 7.09
CA SER A 24 -12.35 8.66 6.72
C SER A 24 -13.10 9.89 7.22
N LYS A 25 -12.78 10.40 8.42
CA LYS A 25 -13.32 11.68 8.94
C LYS A 25 -12.94 12.89 8.07
N CYS A 26 -11.84 12.82 7.34
CA CYS A 26 -11.41 13.84 6.38
C CYS A 26 -12.05 13.66 4.99
N GLY A 27 -12.96 12.69 4.82
CA GLY A 27 -13.61 12.40 3.54
C GLY A 27 -12.76 11.55 2.59
N VAL A 28 -11.68 10.92 3.08
CA VAL A 28 -10.85 10.02 2.28
C VAL A 28 -11.54 8.67 2.13
N GLU A 29 -11.72 8.22 0.90
CA GLU A 29 -12.18 6.87 0.58
C GLU A 29 -11.09 5.85 0.92
N ILE A 30 -11.46 4.81 1.67
CA ILE A 30 -10.54 3.73 2.04
C ILE A 30 -10.75 2.54 1.09
N ILE A 31 -9.70 2.23 0.35
CA ILE A 31 -9.58 1.02 -0.47
C ILE A 31 -8.73 0.01 0.30
N SER A 32 -9.19 -1.23 0.43
CA SER A 32 -8.42 -2.25 1.15
C SER A 32 -8.70 -3.67 0.65
N THR A 33 -7.99 -4.64 1.23
CA THR A 33 -8.08 -6.06 0.86
C THR A 33 -7.91 -6.97 2.08
N GLY A 34 -8.42 -8.20 1.98
CA GLY A 34 -8.21 -9.28 2.93
C GLY A 34 -8.48 -8.90 4.39
N GLY A 35 -7.56 -9.29 5.26
CA GLY A 35 -7.67 -9.04 6.71
C GLY A 35 -7.62 -7.57 7.12
N THR A 36 -6.97 -6.72 6.32
CA THR A 36 -6.88 -5.27 6.60
C THR A 36 -8.24 -4.61 6.44
N GLY A 37 -8.90 -4.86 5.31
CA GLY A 37 -10.23 -4.31 5.03
C GLY A 37 -11.27 -4.78 6.04
N LYS A 38 -11.22 -6.07 6.44
CA LYS A 38 -12.08 -6.62 7.49
C LYS A 38 -11.90 -5.91 8.83
N ALA A 39 -10.66 -5.67 9.27
CA ALA A 39 -10.38 -4.99 10.53
C ALA A 39 -10.88 -3.54 10.53
N ILE A 40 -10.64 -2.80 9.45
CA ILE A 40 -11.10 -1.41 9.29
C ILE A 40 -12.63 -1.33 9.27
N ARG A 41 -13.28 -2.21 8.49
CA ARG A 41 -14.75 -2.26 8.38
C ARG A 41 -15.43 -2.66 9.68
N ALA A 42 -14.85 -3.58 10.46
CA ALA A 42 -15.35 -3.97 11.78
C ALA A 42 -15.37 -2.79 12.77
N ALA A 43 -14.54 -1.77 12.56
CA ALA A 43 -14.51 -0.55 13.34
C ALA A 43 -15.47 0.55 12.83
N GLY A 44 -16.37 0.23 11.90
CA GLY A 44 -17.39 1.14 11.37
C GLY A 44 -16.91 2.07 10.26
N VAL A 45 -15.68 1.89 9.74
CA VAL A 45 -15.16 2.68 8.62
C VAL A 45 -15.58 2.04 7.29
N PRO A 46 -16.22 2.77 6.36
CA PRO A 46 -16.52 2.25 5.03
C PRO A 46 -15.24 1.85 4.29
N VAL A 47 -15.28 0.68 3.64
CA VAL A 47 -14.15 0.15 2.86
C VAL A 47 -14.65 -0.32 1.51
N THR A 48 -14.03 0.19 0.45
CA THR A 48 -14.11 -0.34 -0.92
C THR A 48 -13.10 -1.48 -1.03
N TYR A 49 -13.52 -2.70 -1.39
CA TYR A 49 -12.56 -3.79 -1.58
C TYR A 49 -11.85 -3.69 -2.92
N VAL A 50 -10.59 -4.10 -2.95
CA VAL A 50 -9.82 -4.20 -4.21
C VAL A 50 -10.52 -5.08 -5.25
N SER A 51 -11.17 -6.17 -4.83
CA SER A 51 -11.96 -7.02 -5.74
C SER A 51 -13.11 -6.27 -6.40
N ASP A 52 -13.79 -5.40 -5.65
CA ASP A 52 -14.93 -4.61 -6.14
C ASP A 52 -14.45 -3.55 -7.14
N LEU A 53 -13.30 -2.93 -6.85
CA LEU A 53 -12.68 -1.93 -7.72
C LEU A 53 -12.15 -2.56 -9.02
N THR A 54 -11.48 -3.70 -8.91
CA THR A 54 -10.83 -4.38 -10.04
C THR A 54 -11.79 -5.22 -10.89
N GLY A 55 -12.91 -5.65 -10.31
CA GLY A 55 -13.80 -6.66 -10.89
C GLY A 55 -13.17 -8.06 -10.95
N PHE A 56 -12.02 -8.28 -10.30
CA PHE A 56 -11.29 -9.54 -10.35
C PHE A 56 -11.33 -10.24 -8.99
N PRO A 57 -11.67 -11.54 -8.92
CA PRO A 57 -11.76 -12.26 -7.67
C PRO A 57 -10.38 -12.50 -7.04
N GLU A 58 -10.35 -12.70 -5.72
CA GLU A 58 -9.13 -13.15 -5.04
C GLU A 58 -8.87 -14.63 -5.37
N ILE A 59 -7.82 -14.90 -6.17
CA ILE A 59 -7.40 -16.26 -6.58
C ILE A 59 -6.00 -16.59 -6.06
N MET A 60 -5.60 -17.86 -6.16
CA MET A 60 -4.26 -18.35 -5.76
C MET A 60 -3.88 -17.92 -4.33
N ASN A 61 -4.82 -18.06 -3.40
CA ASN A 61 -4.67 -17.67 -1.99
C ASN A 61 -4.26 -16.19 -1.80
N GLY A 62 -4.68 -15.31 -2.73
CA GLY A 62 -4.43 -13.87 -2.64
C GLY A 62 -3.09 -13.40 -3.22
N ARG A 63 -2.32 -14.28 -3.87
CA ARG A 63 -1.01 -13.95 -4.45
C ARG A 63 -1.04 -12.83 -5.51
N VAL A 64 -2.14 -12.67 -6.23
CA VAL A 64 -2.24 -11.75 -7.38
C VAL A 64 -3.31 -10.66 -7.22
N LYS A 65 -3.85 -10.46 -6.01
CA LYS A 65 -5.03 -9.62 -5.81
C LYS A 65 -4.84 -8.13 -6.08
N THR A 66 -3.62 -7.60 -5.91
CA THR A 66 -3.31 -6.18 -6.16
C THR A 66 -2.51 -5.95 -7.44
N LEU A 67 -2.07 -7.02 -8.12
CA LEU A 67 -1.31 -6.96 -9.38
C LEU A 67 -2.25 -6.72 -10.55
N ASN A 68 -2.93 -5.57 -10.53
CA ASN A 68 -3.98 -5.22 -11.48
C ASN A 68 -3.76 -3.79 -12.05
N PRO A 69 -3.99 -3.55 -13.36
CA PRO A 69 -3.88 -2.22 -13.96
C PRO A 69 -4.74 -1.15 -13.30
N LYS A 70 -5.93 -1.48 -12.76
CA LYS A 70 -6.75 -0.48 -12.05
C LYS A 70 -6.12 0.00 -10.74
N ILE A 71 -5.29 -0.83 -10.11
CA ILE A 71 -4.52 -0.45 -8.92
C ILE A 71 -3.26 0.31 -9.34
N HIS A 72 -2.42 -0.31 -10.16
CA HIS A 72 -1.14 0.28 -10.52
C HIS A 72 -1.26 1.50 -11.44
N GLY A 73 -2.27 1.57 -12.29
CA GLY A 73 -2.60 2.76 -13.08
C GLY A 73 -3.06 3.93 -12.20
N GLY A 74 -3.88 3.66 -11.18
CA GLY A 74 -4.27 4.66 -10.19
C GLY A 74 -3.09 5.23 -9.40
N ILE A 75 -2.06 4.39 -9.15
CA ILE A 75 -0.82 4.79 -8.47
C ILE A 75 0.17 5.49 -9.41
N LEU A 76 0.39 4.99 -10.63
CA LEU A 76 1.51 5.39 -11.49
C LEU A 76 1.19 6.47 -12.52
N ALA A 77 -0.09 6.84 -12.70
CA ALA A 77 -0.43 7.87 -13.66
C ALA A 77 0.28 9.20 -13.35
N VAL A 78 0.87 9.78 -14.39
CA VAL A 78 1.49 11.11 -14.37
C VAL A 78 0.37 12.12 -14.58
N ARG A 79 -0.05 12.78 -13.51
CA ARG A 79 -1.35 13.48 -13.48
C ARG A 79 -1.37 14.81 -14.24
N ASP A 80 -0.21 15.30 -14.67
CA ASP A 80 -0.05 16.43 -15.57
C ASP A 80 0.21 16.01 -17.03
N ASN A 81 0.24 14.70 -17.33
CA ASN A 81 0.30 14.20 -18.70
C ASN A 81 -1.13 13.96 -19.25
N PRO A 82 -1.58 14.72 -20.26
CA PRO A 82 -2.92 14.55 -20.84
C PRO A 82 -3.21 13.15 -21.37
N GLU A 83 -2.20 12.46 -21.91
CA GLU A 83 -2.35 11.09 -22.44
C GLU A 83 -2.65 10.10 -21.31
N HIS A 84 -1.95 10.19 -20.19
CA HIS A 84 -2.22 9.33 -19.02
C HIS A 84 -3.63 9.59 -18.47
N ILE A 85 -4.05 10.87 -18.40
CA ILE A 85 -5.40 11.22 -17.93
C ILE A 85 -6.47 10.64 -18.88
N GLN A 86 -6.23 10.66 -20.19
CA GLN A 86 -7.14 10.07 -21.17
C GLN A 86 -7.22 8.55 -21.00
N GLN A 87 -6.07 7.87 -20.92
CA GLN A 87 -6.00 6.42 -20.69
C GLN A 87 -6.69 6.00 -19.39
N MET A 88 -6.54 6.78 -18.31
CA MET A 88 -7.23 6.52 -17.05
C MET A 88 -8.76 6.57 -17.23
N LYS A 89 -9.27 7.57 -17.94
CA LYS A 89 -10.72 7.70 -18.20
C LYS A 89 -11.25 6.56 -19.05
N GLU A 90 -10.54 6.19 -20.12
CA GLU A 90 -10.94 5.11 -21.04
C GLU A 90 -10.98 3.72 -20.39
N ASN A 91 -10.22 3.54 -19.30
CA ASN A 91 -10.09 2.26 -18.62
C ASN A 91 -10.73 2.24 -17.22
N ASP A 92 -11.56 3.24 -16.89
CA ASP A 92 -12.21 3.39 -15.59
C ASP A 92 -11.22 3.30 -14.40
N ILE A 93 -10.09 3.99 -14.54
CA ILE A 93 -9.04 4.04 -13.53
C ILE A 93 -9.12 5.37 -12.80
N GLU A 94 -9.34 5.31 -11.50
CA GLU A 94 -9.34 6.48 -10.63
C GLU A 94 -7.99 6.61 -9.91
N PRO A 95 -7.53 7.84 -9.61
CA PRO A 95 -6.27 8.05 -8.91
C PRO A 95 -6.26 7.46 -7.50
N ILE A 96 -5.08 7.00 -7.06
CA ILE A 96 -4.81 6.62 -5.67
C ILE A 96 -3.78 7.61 -5.14
N ASP A 97 -4.12 8.33 -4.08
CA ASP A 97 -3.32 9.46 -3.58
C ASP A 97 -2.43 9.09 -2.40
N LEU A 98 -2.86 8.08 -1.64
CA LEU A 98 -2.15 7.55 -0.47
C LEU A 98 -2.08 6.02 -0.59
N VAL A 99 -0.88 5.47 -0.42
CA VAL A 99 -0.62 4.04 -0.39
C VAL A 99 0.02 3.70 0.94
N VAL A 100 -0.68 2.93 1.77
CA VAL A 100 -0.21 2.51 3.09
C VAL A 100 -0.03 1.00 3.09
N VAL A 101 1.23 0.58 3.08
CA VAL A 101 1.60 -0.83 2.94
C VAL A 101 2.78 -1.13 3.84
N ASN A 102 2.65 -2.11 4.72
CA ASN A 102 3.78 -2.71 5.40
C ASN A 102 3.85 -4.20 5.05
N LEU A 103 5.07 -4.67 4.80
CA LEU A 103 5.32 -6.00 4.27
C LEU A 103 5.12 -7.08 5.33
N TYR A 104 4.89 -8.31 4.87
CA TYR A 104 4.95 -9.48 5.74
C TYR A 104 6.30 -9.48 6.47
N PRO A 105 6.33 -9.85 7.76
CA PRO A 105 7.56 -9.84 8.52
C PRO A 105 8.42 -11.06 8.15
N PHE A 106 8.93 -11.13 6.90
CA PHE A 106 9.73 -12.23 6.38
C PHE A 106 10.91 -12.55 7.31
N LYS A 107 11.63 -11.50 7.75
CA LYS A 107 12.70 -11.60 8.77
C LYS A 107 12.25 -12.27 10.08
N LYS A 108 10.99 -12.12 10.50
CA LYS A 108 10.43 -12.84 11.67
C LYS A 108 10.05 -14.27 11.32
N THR A 109 9.51 -14.52 10.12
CA THR A 109 9.16 -15.88 9.65
C THR A 109 10.39 -16.78 9.61
N ILE A 110 11.48 -16.34 8.96
CA ILE A 110 12.71 -17.15 8.84
C ILE A 110 13.48 -17.35 10.16
N ARG A 111 13.09 -16.63 11.22
CA ARG A 111 13.64 -16.80 12.58
C ARG A 111 12.86 -17.80 13.43
N LYS A 112 11.70 -18.28 12.96
CA LYS A 112 10.90 -19.27 13.71
C LYS A 112 11.66 -20.60 13.73
N PRO A 113 11.62 -21.34 14.85
CA PRO A 113 12.17 -22.69 14.89
C PRO A 113 11.42 -23.56 13.87
N ASN A 114 12.16 -24.42 13.16
CA ASN A 114 11.63 -25.39 12.18
C ASN A 114 10.91 -24.79 10.96
N VAL A 115 11.20 -23.54 10.59
CA VAL A 115 10.70 -22.96 9.34
C VAL A 115 11.25 -23.74 8.14
N THR A 116 10.38 -24.22 7.25
CA THR A 116 10.83 -24.88 6.02
C THR A 116 11.08 -23.87 4.89
N LEU A 117 11.74 -24.31 3.81
CA LEU A 117 11.90 -23.48 2.61
C LEU A 117 10.52 -23.11 2.02
N GLU A 118 9.57 -24.04 2.03
CA GLU A 118 8.20 -23.82 1.58
C GLU A 118 7.50 -22.75 2.43
N ASP A 119 7.61 -22.82 3.76
CA ASP A 119 7.07 -21.80 4.66
C ASP A 119 7.63 -20.41 4.35
N ALA A 120 8.94 -20.33 4.10
CA ALA A 120 9.59 -19.08 3.76
C ALA A 120 9.11 -18.55 2.39
N ILE A 121 9.05 -19.41 1.37
CA ILE A 121 8.58 -19.05 0.01
C ILE A 121 7.14 -18.53 0.04
N GLU A 122 6.23 -19.16 0.80
CA GLU A 122 4.84 -18.71 0.93
C GLU A 122 4.72 -17.32 1.60
N ASN A 123 5.73 -16.91 2.37
CA ASN A 123 5.76 -15.60 3.04
C ASN A 123 6.47 -14.51 2.23
N ILE A 124 6.96 -14.80 1.01
CA ILE A 124 7.49 -13.78 0.11
C ILE A 124 6.35 -12.99 -0.51
N ASP A 125 6.14 -11.77 -0.01
CA ASP A 125 5.20 -10.82 -0.58
C ASP A 125 5.65 -10.31 -1.97
N ILE A 126 4.72 -10.33 -2.93
CA ILE A 126 4.91 -9.80 -4.29
C ILE A 126 4.13 -8.50 -4.49
N GLY A 127 2.86 -8.49 -4.08
CA GLY A 127 1.97 -7.35 -4.27
C GLY A 127 2.37 -6.14 -3.44
N GLY A 128 2.80 -6.36 -2.19
CA GLY A 128 3.26 -5.32 -1.28
C GLY A 128 4.44 -4.52 -1.85
N PRO A 129 5.59 -5.15 -2.17
CA PRO A 129 6.73 -4.45 -2.76
C PRO A 129 6.38 -3.76 -4.08
N ALA A 130 5.54 -4.38 -4.93
CA ALA A 130 5.09 -3.76 -6.17
C ALA A 130 4.34 -2.44 -5.93
N MET A 131 3.39 -2.42 -4.98
CA MET A 131 2.64 -1.20 -4.63
C MET A 131 3.54 -0.13 -3.99
N ILE A 132 4.43 -0.53 -3.07
CA ILE A 132 5.36 0.39 -2.40
C ILE A 132 6.26 1.07 -3.44
N ARG A 133 6.90 0.31 -4.31
CA ARG A 133 7.81 0.84 -5.35
C ARG A 133 7.07 1.72 -6.35
N ALA A 134 5.85 1.34 -6.73
CA ALA A 134 5.02 2.14 -7.64
C ALA A 134 4.68 3.51 -7.03
N ALA A 135 4.24 3.52 -5.76
CA ALA A 135 3.89 4.75 -5.05
C ALA A 135 5.13 5.63 -4.79
N ALA A 136 6.23 5.03 -4.35
CA ALA A 136 7.50 5.73 -4.13
C ALA A 136 8.07 6.32 -5.42
N LYS A 137 8.00 5.60 -6.55
CA LYS A 137 8.37 6.14 -7.87
C LYS A 137 7.54 7.38 -8.22
N ASN A 138 6.25 7.35 -7.93
CA ASN A 138 5.32 8.41 -8.30
C ASN A 138 5.07 9.41 -7.17
N PHE A 139 6.06 9.68 -6.31
CA PHE A 139 5.90 10.52 -5.11
C PHE A 139 5.44 11.96 -5.39
N LYS A 140 5.63 12.47 -6.62
CA LYS A 140 5.05 13.75 -7.09
C LYS A 140 3.52 13.73 -7.00
N TYR A 141 2.90 12.55 -7.14
CA TYR A 141 1.47 12.31 -7.18
C TYR A 141 0.92 11.31 -6.16
N VAL A 142 1.77 10.67 -5.34
CA VAL A 142 1.31 9.68 -4.36
C VAL A 142 2.10 9.85 -3.08
N THR A 143 1.43 9.72 -1.94
CA THR A 143 2.09 9.56 -0.65
C THR A 143 2.20 8.07 -0.36
N VAL A 144 3.40 7.57 -0.09
CA VAL A 144 3.61 6.19 0.35
C VAL A 144 3.91 6.18 1.84
N VAL A 145 3.33 5.25 2.60
CA VAL A 145 3.62 5.10 4.04
C VAL A 145 3.86 3.63 4.35
N THR A 146 5.07 3.30 4.78
CA THR A 146 5.50 1.93 5.11
C THR A 146 5.65 1.69 6.60
N ASN A 147 5.85 2.75 7.40
CA ASN A 147 6.04 2.68 8.84
C ASN A 147 4.82 3.27 9.58
N PRO A 148 4.17 2.51 10.50
CA PRO A 148 3.08 3.01 11.34
C PRO A 148 3.41 4.25 12.17
N GLU A 149 4.68 4.50 12.49
CA GLU A 149 5.10 5.69 13.25
C GLU A 149 4.73 7.01 12.55
N HIS A 150 4.57 6.99 11.22
CA HIS A 150 4.17 8.16 10.44
C HIS A 150 2.65 8.38 10.40
N TYR A 151 1.83 7.45 10.90
CA TYR A 151 0.37 7.53 10.77
C TYR A 151 -0.20 8.82 11.38
N ASP A 152 0.26 9.21 12.56
CA ASP A 152 -0.28 10.38 13.25
C ASP A 152 0.10 11.69 12.57
N GLU A 153 1.35 11.84 12.14
CA GLU A 153 1.83 12.99 11.38
C GLU A 153 1.06 13.12 10.06
N ILE A 154 0.92 12.03 9.31
CA ILE A 154 0.25 12.04 8.01
C ILE A 154 -1.24 12.33 8.15
N ALA A 155 -1.91 11.77 9.17
CA ALA A 155 -3.31 12.11 9.41
C ALA A 155 -3.48 13.58 9.81
N ALA A 156 -2.54 14.16 10.57
CA ALA A 156 -2.57 15.58 10.93
C ALA A 156 -2.43 16.48 9.70
N LEU A 157 -1.45 16.23 8.83
CA LEU A 157 -1.25 16.97 7.59
C LEU A 157 -2.48 16.90 6.66
N ILE A 158 -3.07 15.71 6.52
CA ILE A 158 -4.29 15.53 5.73
C ILE A 158 -5.48 16.25 6.36
N LYS A 159 -5.60 16.25 7.68
CA LYS A 159 -6.69 16.98 8.36
C LYS A 159 -6.56 18.49 8.19
N GLU A 160 -5.36 19.03 8.32
CA GLU A 160 -5.12 20.48 8.31
C GLU A 160 -5.12 21.05 6.88
N HIS A 161 -4.47 20.35 5.94
CA HIS A 161 -4.23 20.86 4.60
C HIS A 161 -4.92 20.03 3.52
N GLY A 162 -5.49 18.87 3.83
CA GLY A 162 -6.01 17.92 2.85
C GLY A 162 -4.92 17.24 2.02
N GLU A 163 -3.64 17.49 2.30
CA GLU A 163 -2.51 17.04 1.50
C GLU A 163 -1.23 16.86 2.31
N VAL A 164 -0.29 16.10 1.75
CA VAL A 164 1.05 15.91 2.31
C VAL A 164 2.05 16.72 1.47
N PRO A 165 2.89 17.58 2.09
CA PRO A 165 3.90 18.37 1.40
C PRO A 165 4.84 17.53 0.52
N LEU A 166 5.34 18.11 -0.57
CA LEU A 166 6.14 17.38 -1.57
C LEU A 166 7.47 16.85 -0.99
N ASP A 167 8.11 17.63 -0.13
CA ASP A 167 9.32 17.26 0.61
C ASP A 167 9.09 16.07 1.53
N VAL A 168 8.00 16.06 2.31
CA VAL A 168 7.60 14.91 3.14
C VAL A 168 7.34 13.68 2.28
N ARG A 169 6.63 13.82 1.15
CA ARG A 169 6.40 12.70 0.21
C ARG A 169 7.71 12.16 -0.38
N LYS A 170 8.67 13.03 -0.67
CA LYS A 170 9.99 12.63 -1.17
C LYS A 170 10.79 11.87 -0.11
N GLN A 171 10.74 12.30 1.15
CA GLN A 171 11.36 11.59 2.28
C GLN A 171 10.75 10.19 2.45
N LEU A 172 9.42 10.10 2.48
CA LEU A 172 8.70 8.84 2.59
C LEU A 172 8.98 7.89 1.41
N ALA A 173 9.16 8.43 0.20
CA ALA A 173 9.55 7.63 -0.96
C ALA A 173 10.96 7.04 -0.82
N ALA A 174 11.91 7.81 -0.28
CA ALA A 174 13.25 7.30 0.01
C ALA A 174 13.22 6.18 1.07
N GLU A 175 12.45 6.38 2.15
CA GLU A 175 12.22 5.36 3.18
C GLU A 175 11.56 4.10 2.60
N ALA A 176 10.56 4.25 1.75
CA ALA A 176 9.87 3.15 1.10
C ALA A 176 10.81 2.31 0.20
N PHE A 177 11.70 2.95 -0.56
CA PHE A 177 12.71 2.23 -1.34
C PHE A 177 13.71 1.50 -0.44
N ALA A 178 14.19 2.14 0.63
CA ALA A 178 15.06 1.52 1.62
C ALA A 178 14.38 0.29 2.27
N HIS A 179 13.10 0.40 2.62
CA HIS A 179 12.32 -0.70 3.17
C HIS A 179 12.25 -1.91 2.22
N THR A 180 12.02 -1.68 0.92
CA THR A 180 12.02 -2.76 -0.07
C THR A 180 13.41 -3.36 -0.33
N ALA A 181 14.47 -2.53 -0.30
CA ALA A 181 15.84 -3.02 -0.43
C ALA A 181 16.24 -3.93 0.74
N ASP A 182 15.88 -3.53 1.97
CA ASP A 182 16.10 -4.32 3.18
C ASP A 182 15.31 -5.63 3.21
N TYR A 183 14.15 -5.65 2.56
CA TYR A 183 13.29 -6.82 2.42
C TYR A 183 13.90 -7.81 1.42
N ASP A 184 14.26 -7.35 0.23
CA ASP A 184 14.90 -8.19 -0.79
C ASP A 184 16.25 -8.74 -0.32
N ALA A 185 17.07 -7.93 0.37
CA ALA A 185 18.32 -8.38 0.95
C ALA A 185 18.13 -9.55 1.94
N ALA A 186 17.04 -9.55 2.71
CA ALA A 186 16.73 -10.63 3.63
C ALA A 186 16.33 -11.93 2.89
N ILE A 187 15.57 -11.80 1.80
CA ILE A 187 15.19 -12.93 0.94
C ILE A 187 16.44 -13.52 0.28
N THR A 188 17.27 -12.69 -0.33
CA THR A 188 18.52 -13.12 -0.97
C THR A 188 19.43 -13.84 0.01
N LYS A 189 19.62 -13.27 1.20
CA LYS A 189 20.42 -13.90 2.25
C LYS A 189 19.88 -15.29 2.60
N TYR A 190 18.58 -15.39 2.90
CA TYR A 190 17.95 -16.66 3.25
C TYR A 190 18.11 -17.70 2.12
N LEU A 191 17.75 -17.36 0.88
CA LEU A 191 17.85 -18.28 -0.25
C LEU A 191 19.28 -18.70 -0.61
N SER A 192 20.30 -17.94 -0.18
CA SER A 192 21.71 -18.30 -0.36
C SER A 192 22.27 -19.24 0.71
N GLU A 193 21.60 -19.33 1.85
CA GLU A 193 22.03 -20.10 3.03
C GLU A 193 21.29 -21.44 3.16
N VAL A 194 20.17 -21.62 2.44
CA VAL A 194 19.28 -22.79 2.51
C VAL A 194 19.60 -23.78 1.40
#